data_AF-A0A6C0JP44-F1
#
_entry.id   AF-A0A6C0JP44-F1
#
_cell.length_a   1.000
_cell.length_b   1.000
_cell.length_c   1.000
_cell.angle_alpha   90.00
_cell.angle_beta   90.00
_cell.angle_gamma   90.00
#
_symmetry.space_group_name_H-M   'P 1'
#
loop_
_entity.id
_entity.type
_entity.pdbx_description
1 polymer ?
#
loop_
_entity_poly.entity_id
_entity_poly.type
_entity_poly.pdbx_seq_one_letter_code
_entity_poly.pdbx_strand_id
1 'polypeptide(L)'
;MINNNLNVNNSKIKSPAYYGKIAANYSVGTEDLGFDGLTWCVIIKNNKYVWVRKTEDFNIMNNEINNTIISNNNLVKNDKNLKKKKKYTTYNEFLDIKMKELKETNLNLSPKDLFSQAVKEWHLIKKNVDELNNYLNKKND
;
A
#
# COMPACT_ATOMS: atom_id res chain seq x y z
N MET A 1 18.28 -49.57 0.78
CA MET A 1 18.49 -48.90 -0.53
C MET A 1 17.15 -48.34 -0.94
N ILE A 2 16.86 -47.04 -1.06
CA ILE A 2 17.67 -45.82 -1.23
C ILE A 2 16.94 -44.71 -0.44
N ASN A 3 17.67 -43.97 0.41
CA ASN A 3 17.18 -42.72 1.00
C ASN A 3 17.21 -41.64 -0.08
N ASN A 4 16.04 -41.27 -0.61
CA ASN A 4 15.90 -40.08 -1.45
C ASN A 4 15.90 -38.84 -0.56
N ASN A 5 17.07 -38.48 -0.05
CA ASN A 5 17.36 -37.09 0.33
C ASN A 5 17.32 -36.28 -0.96
N LEU A 6 16.15 -35.72 -1.27
CA LEU A 6 16.01 -34.60 -2.19
C LEU A 6 16.82 -33.46 -1.60
N ASN A 7 18.09 -33.41 -1.99
CA ASN A 7 18.97 -32.29 -1.78
C ASN A 7 18.32 -31.13 -2.53
N VAL A 8 17.51 -30.34 -1.83
CA VAL A 8 16.93 -29.10 -2.35
C VAL A 8 18.11 -28.16 -2.53
N ASN A 9 18.78 -28.33 -3.67
CA ASN A 9 19.77 -27.39 -4.15
C ASN A 9 19.12 -26.02 -4.02
N ASN A 10 19.77 -25.12 -3.27
CA ASN A 10 19.49 -23.68 -3.20
C ASN A 10 19.67 -23.07 -4.59
N SER A 11 18.88 -23.54 -5.54
CA SER A 11 18.70 -23.02 -6.88
C SER A 11 18.25 -21.59 -6.65
N LYS A 12 19.12 -20.67 -7.06
CA LYS A 12 18.94 -19.25 -6.78
C LYS A 12 17.53 -18.87 -7.22
N ILE A 13 16.71 -18.46 -6.26
CA ILE A 13 15.34 -18.01 -6.49
C ILE A 13 15.42 -16.80 -7.41
N LYS A 14 15.05 -16.98 -8.67
CA LYS A 14 15.07 -15.91 -9.66
C LYS A 14 13.85 -15.98 -10.54
N SER A 15 13.20 -14.84 -10.67
CA SER A 15 12.02 -14.65 -11.51
C SER A 15 12.39 -14.65 -13.00
N PRO A 16 11.40 -14.60 -13.91
CA PRO A 16 11.64 -14.50 -15.36
C PRO A 16 12.54 -13.33 -15.77
N ALA A 17 12.64 -12.29 -14.92
CA ALA A 17 13.55 -11.16 -15.13
C ALA A 17 15.03 -11.58 -15.25
N TYR A 18 15.43 -12.73 -14.70
CA TYR A 18 16.79 -13.25 -14.86
C TYR A 18 17.14 -13.57 -16.31
N TYR A 19 16.14 -13.91 -17.12
CA TYR A 19 16.27 -14.12 -18.57
C TYR A 19 16.06 -12.83 -19.38
N GLY A 20 16.09 -11.66 -18.73
CA GLY A 20 15.87 -10.36 -19.38
C GLY A 20 14.40 -10.00 -19.62
N LYS A 21 13.44 -10.78 -19.09
CA LYS A 21 12.01 -10.52 -19.27
C LYS A 21 11.53 -9.42 -18.33
N ILE A 22 11.54 -8.18 -18.80
CA ILE A 22 11.11 -7.00 -18.04
C ILE A 22 9.58 -7.03 -17.88
N ALA A 23 9.10 -7.07 -16.64
CA ALA A 23 7.67 -7.17 -16.33
C ALA A 23 6.80 -6.08 -16.98
N ALA A 24 7.33 -4.87 -17.18
CA ALA A 24 6.62 -3.75 -17.79
C ALA A 24 6.28 -3.95 -19.28
N ASN A 25 6.92 -4.91 -19.95
CA ASN A 25 6.65 -5.22 -21.36
C ASN A 25 5.50 -6.20 -21.55
N TYR A 26 4.90 -6.69 -20.46
CA TYR A 26 3.85 -7.70 -20.47
C TYR A 26 2.58 -7.17 -19.80
N SER A 27 1.44 -7.72 -20.18
CA SER A 27 0.16 -7.40 -19.55
C SER A 27 0.10 -7.95 -18.13
N VAL A 28 -0.68 -7.29 -17.26
CA VAL A 28 -0.96 -7.82 -15.91
C VAL A 28 -1.64 -9.18 -16.03
N GLY A 29 -1.15 -10.15 -15.26
CA GLY A 29 -1.61 -11.53 -15.29
C GLY A 29 -0.86 -12.43 -16.27
N THR A 30 0.01 -11.90 -17.14
CA THR A 30 0.88 -12.74 -17.97
C THR A 30 1.76 -13.63 -17.10
N GLU A 31 1.82 -14.92 -17.43
CA GLU A 31 2.54 -15.95 -16.69
C GLU A 31 3.81 -16.39 -17.40
N ASP A 32 4.84 -16.74 -16.63
CA ASP A 32 6.09 -17.25 -17.16
C ASP A 32 6.86 -18.05 -16.09
N LEU A 33 7.82 -18.87 -16.53
CA LEU A 33 8.63 -19.70 -15.64
C LEU A 33 9.86 -18.94 -15.14
N GLY A 34 10.09 -19.01 -13.84
CA GLY A 34 11.33 -18.55 -13.23
C GLY A 34 12.47 -19.55 -13.41
N PHE A 35 13.68 -19.15 -13.01
CA PHE A 35 14.85 -20.05 -12.97
C PHE A 35 14.68 -21.21 -11.99
N ASP A 36 13.80 -21.00 -11.01
CA ASP A 36 13.36 -22.00 -10.04
C ASP A 36 12.39 -23.04 -10.61
N GLY A 37 11.98 -22.90 -11.87
CA GLY A 37 10.97 -23.77 -12.49
C GLY A 37 9.56 -23.54 -11.96
N LEU A 38 9.35 -22.50 -11.14
CA LEU A 38 8.04 -22.14 -10.62
C LEU A 38 7.35 -21.13 -11.55
N THR A 39 6.02 -21.10 -11.50
CA THR A 39 5.22 -20.13 -12.26
C THR A 39 5.20 -18.78 -11.56
N TRP A 40 5.51 -17.73 -12.31
CA TRP A 40 5.43 -16.33 -11.90
C TRP A 40 4.41 -15.62 -12.77
N CYS A 41 3.80 -14.55 -12.27
CA CYS A 41 2.94 -13.68 -13.05
C CYS A 41 3.26 -12.20 -12.86
N VAL A 42 2.94 -11.39 -13.87
CA VAL A 42 3.09 -9.94 -13.80
C VAL A 42 1.97 -9.32 -13.00
N ILE A 43 2.32 -8.53 -11.98
CA ILE A 43 1.38 -7.70 -11.22
C ILE A 43 1.86 -6.26 -11.13
N ILE A 44 0.98 -5.34 -10.74
CA ILE A 44 1.34 -3.96 -10.40
C ILE A 44 1.45 -3.84 -8.87
N LYS A 45 2.63 -3.48 -8.38
CA LYS A 45 2.90 -3.18 -6.96
C LYS A 45 3.58 -1.83 -6.83
N ASN A 46 3.05 -0.94 -5.99
CA ASN A 46 3.56 0.43 -5.82
C ASN A 46 3.74 1.18 -7.16
N ASN A 47 2.75 1.07 -8.06
CA ASN A 47 2.76 1.66 -9.40
C ASN A 47 3.91 1.20 -10.32
N LYS A 48 4.47 0.01 -10.07
CA LYS A 48 5.49 -0.64 -10.91
C LYS A 48 5.09 -2.07 -11.25
N TYR A 49 5.41 -2.50 -12.47
CA TYR A 49 5.22 -3.88 -12.92
C TYR A 49 6.31 -4.76 -12.32
N VAL A 50 5.91 -5.88 -11.71
CA VAL A 50 6.81 -6.82 -11.05
C VAL A 50 6.38 -8.26 -11.30
N TRP A 51 7.33 -9.18 -11.36
CA TRP A 51 7.07 -10.62 -11.35
C TRP A 51 6.86 -11.09 -9.92
N VAL A 52 5.77 -11.81 -9.66
CA VAL A 52 5.48 -12.44 -8.36
C VAL A 52 5.14 -13.92 -8.58
N ARG A 53 5.61 -14.79 -7.67
CA ARG A 53 5.33 -16.24 -7.73
C ARG A 53 3.84 -16.48 -7.53
N LYS A 54 3.28 -17.38 -8.36
CA LYS A 54 1.98 -17.98 -8.10
C LYS A 54 2.16 -19.14 -7.13
N THR A 55 1.93 -18.87 -5.85
CA THR A 55 1.74 -19.92 -4.82
C THR A 55 0.26 -20.24 -4.65
N GLU A 56 -0.09 -21.36 -3.99
CA GLU A 56 -1.49 -21.69 -3.65
C GLU A 56 -2.22 -20.49 -3.00
N ASP A 57 -1.55 -19.81 -2.08
CA ASP A 57 -2.06 -18.63 -1.37
C ASP A 57 -2.39 -17.45 -2.30
N PHE A 58 -1.62 -17.30 -3.40
CA PHE A 58 -1.83 -16.25 -4.39
C PHE A 58 -3.12 -16.47 -5.20
N ASN A 59 -3.49 -17.73 -5.45
CA ASN A 59 -4.72 -18.07 -6.16
C ASN A 59 -5.96 -17.85 -5.31
N ILE A 60 -5.90 -18.14 -4.00
CA ILE A 60 -7.01 -17.92 -3.06
C ILE A 60 -7.32 -16.41 -2.98
N MET A 61 -6.28 -15.58 -2.83
CA MET A 61 -6.43 -14.12 -2.74
C MET A 61 -6.99 -13.52 -4.04
N ASN A 62 -6.59 -14.01 -5.22
CA ASN A 62 -7.11 -13.52 -6.49
C ASN A 62 -8.54 -14.02 -6.80
N ASN A 63 -8.94 -15.20 -6.34
CA ASN A 63 -10.28 -15.72 -6.61
C ASN A 63 -11.36 -14.94 -5.85
N GLU A 64 -11.06 -14.52 -4.61
CA GLU A 64 -11.92 -13.61 -3.84
C GLU A 64 -12.03 -12.21 -4.49
N ILE A 65 -10.91 -11.71 -5.04
CA ILE A 65 -10.85 -10.43 -5.76
C ILE A 65 -11.62 -10.51 -7.10
N ASN A 66 -11.51 -11.61 -7.85
CA ASN A 66 -12.20 -11.77 -9.14
C ASN A 66 -13.71 -11.90 -8.99
N ASN A 67 -14.20 -12.61 -7.95
CA ASN A 67 -15.63 -12.70 -7.67
C ASN A 67 -16.23 -11.35 -7.23
N THR A 68 -15.47 -10.50 -6.53
CA THR A 68 -15.90 -9.13 -6.24
C THR A 68 -15.83 -8.21 -7.47
N ILE A 69 -14.89 -8.42 -8.41
CA ILE A 69 -14.79 -7.65 -9.65
C ILE A 69 -15.96 -7.97 -10.61
N ILE A 70 -16.36 -9.24 -10.75
CA ILE A 70 -17.47 -9.63 -11.65
C ILE A 70 -18.80 -9.05 -11.16
N SER A 71 -19.03 -9.03 -9.84
CA SER A 71 -20.23 -8.41 -9.26
C SER A 71 -20.27 -6.87 -9.41
N ASN A 72 -19.10 -6.22 -9.46
CA ASN A 72 -19.00 -4.76 -9.65
C ASN A 72 -19.00 -4.31 -11.12
N ASN A 73 -18.65 -5.18 -12.07
CA ASN A 73 -18.52 -4.82 -13.49
C ASN A 73 -19.86 -4.58 -14.21
N ASN A 74 -20.99 -5.02 -13.65
CA ASN A 74 -22.32 -4.64 -14.16
C ASN A 74 -22.81 -3.29 -13.66
N LEU A 75 -22.09 -2.62 -12.75
CA LEU A 75 -22.50 -1.33 -12.17
C LEU A 75 -21.62 -0.13 -12.60
N VAL A 76 -20.44 -0.36 -13.19
CA VAL A 76 -19.43 0.70 -13.41
C VAL A 76 -19.04 0.83 -14.89
N LYS A 77 -19.99 1.19 -15.75
CA LYS A 77 -19.66 1.81 -17.06
C LYS A 77 -19.71 3.33 -17.05
N ASN A 78 -20.18 3.95 -15.96
CA ASN A 78 -20.12 5.39 -15.75
C ASN A 78 -19.36 5.64 -14.45
N ASP A 79 -18.10 6.09 -14.53
CA ASP A 79 -17.43 6.95 -13.53
C ASP A 79 -15.90 6.77 -13.57
N LYS A 80 -15.27 7.27 -14.63
CA LYS A 80 -13.80 7.42 -14.68
C LYS A 80 -13.27 8.59 -13.82
N ASN A 81 -14.03 9.12 -12.86
CA ASN A 81 -13.61 10.27 -12.05
C ASN A 81 -13.94 10.21 -10.54
N LEU A 82 -14.41 9.10 -9.98
CA LEU A 82 -14.47 8.98 -8.52
C LEU A 82 -13.11 8.55 -7.96
N LYS A 83 -12.20 9.52 -7.80
CA LYS A 83 -11.15 9.43 -6.77
C LYS A 83 -11.89 9.12 -5.47
N LYS A 84 -11.85 7.88 -4.98
CA LYS A 84 -12.38 7.51 -3.66
C LYS A 84 -11.79 8.50 -2.66
N LYS A 85 -12.60 9.45 -2.17
CA LYS A 85 -12.16 10.43 -1.17
C LYS A 85 -11.68 9.62 0.03
N LYS A 86 -10.40 9.74 0.38
CA LYS A 86 -9.88 9.10 1.59
C LYS A 86 -10.70 9.62 2.76
N LYS A 87 -11.14 8.71 3.64
CA LYS A 87 -11.88 9.10 4.85
C LYS A 87 -11.02 10.11 5.62
N TYR A 88 -11.60 11.27 5.91
CA TYR A 88 -10.97 12.26 6.77
C TYR A 88 -10.94 11.69 8.19
N THR A 89 -9.77 11.69 8.82
CA THR A 89 -9.54 11.08 10.13
C THR A 89 -9.28 12.15 11.17
N THR A 90 -9.45 11.79 12.44
CA THR A 90 -9.10 12.60 13.61
C THR A 90 -7.64 13.09 13.56
N TYR A 91 -6.74 12.30 12.98
CA TYR A 91 -5.36 12.69 12.75
C TYR A 91 -5.23 13.85 11.75
N ASN A 92 -5.99 13.81 10.65
CA ASN A 92 -5.98 14.89 9.67
C ASN A 92 -6.52 16.18 10.30
N GLU A 93 -7.56 16.08 11.12
CA GLU A 93 -8.14 17.21 11.83
C GLU A 93 -7.15 17.85 12.81
N PHE A 94 -6.47 17.02 13.62
CA PHE A 94 -5.42 17.47 14.51
C PHE A 94 -4.30 18.18 13.74
N LEU A 95 -3.83 17.59 12.64
CA LEU A 95 -2.76 18.18 11.83
C LEU A 95 -3.17 19.54 11.26
N ASP A 96 -4.40 19.69 10.78
CA ASP A 96 -4.86 20.96 10.20
C ASP A 96 -4.89 22.08 11.25
N ILE A 97 -5.38 21.79 12.46
CA ILE A 97 -5.39 22.74 13.58
C ILE A 97 -3.95 23.07 14.00
N LYS A 98 -3.13 22.04 14.26
CA LYS A 98 -1.78 22.24 14.78
C LYS A 98 -0.86 22.94 13.78
N MET A 99 -0.98 22.61 12.49
CA MET A 99 -0.21 23.28 11.43
C MET A 99 -0.60 24.76 11.29
N LYS A 100 -1.86 25.13 11.56
CA LYS A 100 -2.28 26.53 11.56
C LYS A 100 -1.66 27.27 12.74
N GLU A 101 -1.78 26.74 13.96
CA GLU A 101 -1.17 27.31 15.16
C GLU A 101 0.34 27.49 15.00
N LEU A 102 1.04 26.45 14.53
CA LEU A 102 2.49 26.46 14.39
C LEU A 102 2.96 27.45 13.32
N LYS A 103 2.19 27.70 12.26
CA LYS A 103 2.51 28.73 11.25
C LYS A 103 2.35 30.14 11.79
N GLU A 104 1.38 30.36 12.67
CA GLU A 104 1.13 31.67 13.31
C GLU A 104 2.21 32.00 14.34
N THR A 105 2.71 31.00 15.08
CA THR A 105 3.73 31.21 16.13
C THR A 105 5.17 31.12 15.64
N ASN A 106 5.43 30.37 14.56
CA ASN A 106 6.80 30.07 14.10
C ASN A 106 6.99 30.42 12.61
N LEU A 107 7.00 31.71 12.29
CA LEU A 107 7.16 32.25 10.94
C LEU A 107 8.49 31.87 10.25
N ASN A 108 9.51 31.47 11.01
CA ASN A 108 10.86 31.20 10.50
C ASN A 108 11.19 29.71 10.29
N LEU A 109 10.27 28.79 10.63
CA LEU A 109 10.50 27.36 10.45
C LEU A 109 9.96 26.87 9.11
N SER A 110 10.68 25.92 8.50
CA SER A 110 10.24 25.29 7.25
C SER A 110 8.95 24.50 7.47
N PRO A 111 8.04 24.43 6.49
CA PRO A 111 6.83 23.60 6.57
C PRO A 111 7.10 22.15 6.97
N LYS A 112 8.27 21.61 6.62
CA LYS A 112 8.68 20.24 6.98
C LYS A 112 8.96 20.09 8.48
N ASP A 113 9.54 21.12 9.10
CA ASP A 113 9.87 21.12 10.52
C ASP A 113 8.62 21.31 11.36
N LEU A 114 7.73 22.21 10.93
CA LEU A 114 6.40 22.40 11.54
C LEU A 114 5.58 21.09 11.50
N PHE A 115 5.60 20.39 10.36
CA PHE A 115 4.93 19.10 10.23
C PHE A 115 5.54 18.05 11.16
N SER A 116 6.88 17.99 11.22
CA SER A 116 7.58 17.05 12.10
C SER A 116 7.25 17.30 13.57
N GLN A 117 7.10 18.56 13.97
CA GLN A 117 6.67 18.95 15.31
C GLN A 117 5.22 18.54 15.58
N ALA A 118 4.29 18.84 14.66
CA ALA A 118 2.90 18.43 14.78
C ALA A 118 2.75 16.90 14.92
N VAL A 119 3.51 16.11 14.14
CA VAL A 119 3.49 14.65 14.27
C VAL A 119 3.98 14.18 15.63
N LYS A 120 5.06 14.77 16.17
CA LYS A 120 5.54 14.44 17.52
C LYS A 120 4.47 14.69 18.58
N GLU A 121 3.79 15.83 18.50
CA GLU A 121 2.71 16.18 19.43
C GLU A 121 1.50 15.25 19.30
N TRP A 122 1.13 14.85 18.08
CA TRP A 122 0.09 13.84 17.86
C TRP A 122 0.38 12.55 18.64
N HIS A 123 1.62 12.07 18.61
CA HIS A 123 2.00 10.83 19.32
C HIS A 123 1.91 10.94 20.84
N LEU A 124 1.97 12.15 21.39
CA LEU A 124 1.79 12.43 22.81
C LEU A 124 0.30 12.49 23.15
N ILE A 125 -0.45 13.36 22.46
CA ILE A 125 -1.86 13.64 22.79
C ILE A 125 -2.81 12.49 22.46
N LYS A 126 -2.52 11.68 21.43
CA LYS A 126 -3.39 10.55 21.04
C LYS A 126 -3.53 9.47 22.12
N LYS A 127 -2.66 9.48 23.13
CA LYS A 127 -2.73 8.57 24.28
C LYS A 127 -3.78 9.01 25.30
N ASN A 128 -4.15 10.30 25.29
CA ASN A 128 -5.12 10.90 26.18
C ASN A 128 -6.33 11.37 25.37
N VAL A 129 -7.40 10.56 25.37
CA VAL A 129 -8.58 10.79 24.54
C VAL A 129 -9.33 12.07 24.93
N ASP A 130 -9.39 12.40 26.22
CA ASP A 130 -10.10 13.60 26.71
C ASP A 130 -9.39 14.89 26.30
N GLU A 131 -8.06 14.90 26.44
CA GLU A 131 -7.22 16.02 26.01
C GLU A 131 -7.26 16.21 24.49
N LEU A 132 -7.27 15.11 23.74
CA LEU A 132 -7.42 15.15 22.28
C LEU A 132 -8.79 15.72 21.87
N ASN A 133 -9.87 15.27 22.49
CA ASN A 133 -11.22 15.76 22.17
C ASN A 133 -11.38 17.25 22.50
N ASN A 134 -10.84 17.69 23.64
CA ASN A 134 -10.82 19.11 24.00
C ASN A 134 -10.03 19.95 22.99
N TYR A 135 -8.88 19.44 22.53
CA TYR A 135 -8.06 20.13 21.54
C TYR A 135 -8.77 20.26 20.18
N LEU A 136 -9.48 19.22 19.73
CA LEU A 136 -10.22 19.24 18.46
C LEU A 136 -11.48 20.13 18.52
N ASN A 137 -12.18 20.16 19.66
CA ASN A 137 -13.39 20.95 19.84
C ASN A 137 -13.14 22.46 19.93
N LYS A 138 -11.88 22.88 20.17
CA LYS A 138 -11.47 24.29 20.23
C LYS A 138 -11.67 25.06 18.91
N LYS A 139 -12.02 24.36 17.83
CA LYS A 139 -12.31 24.92 16.50
C LYS A 139 -13.72 25.52 16.36
N ASN A 140 -14.61 25.29 17.32
CA ASN A 140 -16.03 25.67 17.21
C ASN A 140 -16.44 26.95 17.97
N ASP A 141 -15.49 27.65 18.60
CA ASP A 141 -15.67 28.99 19.17
C ASP A 141 -14.93 30.05 18.32
#